data_AF-A0A0R1ZTM2-F1
#
_entry.id   AF-A0A0R1ZTM2-F1
#
_cell.length_a   1.000
_cell.length_b   1.000
_cell.length_c   1.000
_cell.angle_alpha   90.00
_cell.angle_beta   90.00
_cell.angle_gamma   90.00
#
_symmetry.space_group_name_H-M   'P 1'
#
loop_
_entity.id
_entity.type
_entity.pdbx_description
1 polymer ?
#
loop_
_entity_poly.entity_id
_entity_poly.type
_entity_poly.pdbx_seq_one_letter_code
_entity_poly.pdbx_strand_id
1 'polypeptide(L)'
;MAEEQEQDLETIMGLIVNGGNAKSSAFEAIYAAKEGDFATADAKLKEADDALSAAHNAQTGMLTDEANGKHAHVGLLTVHSQDHLMTAITFRDLAGEIVDLYKRLAEDGK
;
A
#
# COMPACT_ATOMS: atom_id res chain seq x y z
N MET A 1 -18.95 -21.16 9.14
CA MET A 1 -18.26 -22.00 8.13
C MET A 1 -18.29 -21.39 6.73
N ALA A 2 -19.43 -21.31 6.03
CA ALA A 2 -19.48 -20.69 4.70
C ALA A 2 -19.32 -19.15 4.75
N GLU A 3 -20.04 -18.50 5.67
CA GLU A 3 -19.95 -17.04 5.88
C GLU A 3 -18.56 -16.59 6.36
N GLU A 4 -17.89 -17.39 7.21
CA GLU A 4 -16.51 -17.11 7.66
C GLU A 4 -15.51 -17.18 6.50
N GLN A 5 -15.68 -18.13 5.56
CA GLN A 5 -14.82 -18.22 4.37
C GLN A 5 -15.04 -17.07 3.40
N GLU A 6 -16.28 -16.58 3.29
CA GLU A 6 -16.63 -15.44 2.44
C GLU A 6 -16.05 -14.13 3.00
N GLN A 7 -16.14 -13.93 4.32
CA GLN A 7 -15.56 -12.78 5.02
C GLN A 7 -14.03 -12.75 4.97
N ASP A 8 -13.38 -13.91 5.07
CA ASP A 8 -11.92 -14.03 4.88
C ASP A 8 -11.51 -13.65 3.46
N LEU A 9 -12.26 -14.10 2.45
CA LEU A 9 -11.96 -13.79 1.06
C LEU A 9 -12.15 -12.30 0.74
N GLU A 10 -13.18 -11.66 1.28
CA GLU A 10 -13.39 -10.21 1.14
C GLU A 10 -12.21 -9.43 1.73
N THR A 11 -11.73 -9.82 2.91
CA THR A 11 -10.57 -9.20 3.56
C THR A 11 -9.31 -9.36 2.70
N ILE A 12 -9.04 -10.57 2.22
CA ILE A 12 -7.90 -10.88 1.34
C ILE A 12 -7.95 -10.06 0.05
N MET A 13 -9.11 -9.96 -0.60
CA MET A 13 -9.28 -9.17 -1.82
C MET A 13 -9.12 -7.68 -1.53
N GLY A 14 -9.63 -7.20 -0.40
CA GLY A 14 -9.43 -5.83 0.06
C GLY A 14 -7.96 -5.47 0.23
N LEU A 15 -7.16 -6.37 0.82
CA LEU A 15 -5.71 -6.21 0.94
C LEU A 15 -5.01 -6.14 -0.42
N ILE A 16 -5.36 -7.04 -1.35
CA ILE A 16 -4.76 -7.07 -2.71
C ILE A 16 -5.07 -5.78 -3.47
N VAL A 17 -6.33 -5.36 -3.50
CA VAL A 17 -6.77 -4.17 -4.25
C VAL A 17 -6.13 -2.91 -3.67
N ASN A 18 -6.19 -2.72 -2.36
CA ASN A 18 -5.62 -1.53 -1.73
C ASN A 18 -4.09 -1.51 -1.84
N GLY A 19 -3.40 -2.65 -1.66
CA GLY A 19 -1.96 -2.75 -1.89
C GLY A 19 -1.58 -2.46 -3.35
N GLY A 20 -2.34 -2.96 -4.31
CA GLY A 20 -2.16 -2.70 -5.73
C GLY A 20 -2.37 -1.22 -6.10
N ASN A 21 -3.41 -0.59 -5.55
CA ASN A 21 -3.71 0.83 -5.76
C ASN A 21 -2.61 1.70 -5.16
N ALA A 22 -2.21 1.44 -3.91
CA ALA A 22 -1.13 2.17 -3.25
C ALA A 22 0.18 2.14 -4.05
N LYS A 23 0.56 0.96 -4.53
CA LYS A 23 1.76 0.80 -5.35
C LYS A 23 1.66 1.55 -6.67
N SER A 24 0.49 1.54 -7.32
CA SER A 24 0.25 2.27 -8.58
C SER A 24 0.34 3.78 -8.36
N SER A 25 -0.34 4.32 -7.34
CA SER A 25 -0.27 5.75 -7.00
C SER A 25 1.16 6.19 -6.64
N ALA A 26 1.91 5.37 -5.91
CA ALA A 26 3.32 5.65 -5.62
C ALA A 26 4.20 5.70 -6.90
N PHE A 27 3.94 4.85 -7.89
CA PHE A 27 4.62 4.94 -9.19
C PHE A 27 4.26 6.24 -9.92
N GLU A 28 2.97 6.58 -9.96
CA GLU A 28 2.48 7.83 -10.56
C GLU A 28 3.11 9.06 -9.89
N ALA A 29 3.30 9.03 -8.57
CA ALA A 29 3.99 10.10 -7.84
C ALA A 29 5.44 10.30 -8.31
N ILE A 30 6.19 9.20 -8.45
CA ILE A 30 7.56 9.24 -8.97
C ILE A 30 7.60 9.81 -10.39
N TYR A 31 6.64 9.41 -11.25
CA TYR A 31 6.56 9.92 -12.63
C TYR A 31 6.26 11.43 -12.65
N ALA A 32 5.30 11.89 -11.86
CA ALA A 32 4.98 13.32 -11.78
C ALA A 32 6.18 14.15 -11.28
N ALA A 33 6.88 13.67 -10.24
CA ALA A 33 8.08 14.34 -9.74
C ALA A 33 9.22 14.40 -10.77
N LYS A 34 9.40 13.36 -11.58
CA LYS A 34 10.35 13.35 -12.71
C LYS A 34 10.08 14.44 -13.73
N GLU A 35 8.81 14.77 -13.95
CA GLU A 35 8.37 15.83 -14.86
C GLU A 35 8.40 17.22 -14.21
N GLY A 36 8.72 17.30 -12.91
CA GLY A 36 8.71 18.54 -12.12
C GLY A 36 7.30 18.93 -11.62
N ASP A 37 6.29 18.09 -11.83
CA ASP A 37 4.94 18.29 -11.28
C ASP A 37 4.87 17.74 -9.85
N PHE A 38 5.44 18.50 -8.92
CA PHE A 38 5.48 18.14 -7.51
C PHE A 38 4.11 18.19 -6.82
N ALA A 39 3.17 19.00 -7.33
CA ALA A 39 1.82 19.07 -6.78
C ALA A 39 1.07 17.76 -7.02
N THR A 40 1.14 17.23 -8.24
CA THR A 40 0.57 15.92 -8.57
C THR A 40 1.33 14.80 -7.84
N ALA A 41 2.65 14.90 -7.71
CA ALA A 41 3.44 13.92 -6.96
C ALA A 41 2.96 13.80 -5.50
N ASP A 42 2.79 14.92 -4.81
CA ASP A 42 2.33 14.94 -3.42
C ASP A 42 0.88 14.43 -3.28
N ALA A 43 0.01 14.79 -4.22
CA ALA A 43 -1.36 14.26 -4.26
C ALA A 43 -1.37 12.74 -4.42
N LYS A 44 -0.50 12.19 -5.28
CA LYS A 44 -0.40 10.75 -5.53
C LYS A 44 0.22 9.98 -4.38
N LEU A 45 1.20 10.54 -3.68
CA LEU A 45 1.70 9.97 -2.43
C LEU A 45 0.60 9.89 -1.36
N LYS A 46 -0.23 10.93 -1.26
CA LYS A 46 -1.38 10.93 -0.34
C LYS A 46 -2.42 9.87 -0.71
N GLU A 47 -2.75 9.71 -1.99
CA GLU A 47 -3.62 8.62 -2.45
C GLU A 47 -3.06 7.24 -2.08
N ALA A 48 -1.74 7.06 -2.19
CA ALA A 48 -1.08 5.83 -1.77
C ALA A 48 -1.20 5.61 -0.26
N ASP A 49 -1.03 6.64 0.56
CA ASP A 49 -1.17 6.59 2.02
C ASP A 49 -2.58 6.21 2.46
N ASP A 50 -3.59 6.77 1.81
CA ASP A 50 -4.99 6.49 2.13
C ASP A 50 -5.34 5.02 1.83
N ALA A 51 -4.87 4.50 0.68
CA ALA A 51 -5.04 3.09 0.31
C ALA A 51 -4.28 2.15 1.26
N LEU A 52 -3.02 2.48 1.60
CA LEU A 52 -2.24 1.70 2.56
C LEU A 52 -2.87 1.68 3.94
N SER A 53 -3.41 2.81 4.40
CA SER A 53 -4.05 2.90 5.72
C SER A 53 -5.24 1.94 5.83
N ALA A 54 -6.06 1.85 4.77
CA ALA A 54 -7.18 0.91 4.72
C ALA A 54 -6.70 -0.55 4.79
N ALA A 55 -5.70 -0.92 3.98
CA ALA A 55 -5.15 -2.27 3.96
C ALA A 55 -4.43 -2.64 5.27
N HIS A 56 -3.64 -1.74 5.82
CA HIS A 56 -2.86 -1.95 7.03
C HIS A 56 -3.77 -2.15 8.25
N ASN A 57 -4.90 -1.45 8.33
CA ASN A 57 -5.90 -1.67 9.37
C ASN A 57 -6.50 -3.09 9.30
N ALA A 58 -6.81 -3.57 8.10
CA ALA A 58 -7.29 -4.95 7.90
C ALA A 58 -6.22 -5.98 8.30
N GLN A 59 -4.97 -5.80 7.87
CA GLN A 59 -3.84 -6.66 8.26
C GLN A 59 -3.64 -6.68 9.78
N THR A 60 -3.72 -5.52 10.44
CA THR A 60 -3.61 -5.40 11.90
C THR A 60 -4.72 -6.18 12.60
N GLY A 61 -5.94 -6.14 12.06
CA GLY A 61 -7.06 -6.95 12.53
C GLY A 61 -6.76 -8.45 12.47
N MET A 62 -6.28 -8.94 11.33
CA MET A 62 -5.90 -10.35 11.17
C MET A 62 -4.82 -10.80 12.17
N LEU A 63 -3.77 -9.98 12.36
CA LEU A 63 -2.72 -10.26 13.34
C LEU A 63 -3.24 -10.25 14.78
N THR A 64 -4.20 -9.37 15.09
CA THR A 64 -4.82 -9.28 16.41
C THR A 64 -5.68 -10.51 16.69
N ASP A 65 -6.46 -10.98 15.72
CA ASP A 65 -7.25 -12.20 15.85
C ASP A 65 -6.36 -13.44 16.02
N GLU A 66 -5.28 -13.55 15.24
CA GLU A 66 -4.27 -14.61 15.37
C GLU A 66 -3.65 -14.63 16.78
N ALA A 67 -3.27 -13.47 17.31
CA ALA A 67 -2.72 -13.34 18.67
C ALA A 67 -3.72 -13.72 19.78
N ASN A 68 -5.02 -13.58 19.51
CA ASN A 68 -6.09 -14.00 20.42
C ASN A 68 -6.49 -15.49 20.25
N GLY A 69 -5.74 -16.25 19.44
CA GLY A 69 -5.96 -17.68 19.23
C GLY A 69 -7.00 -18.02 18.16
N LYS A 70 -7.45 -17.03 17.38
CA LYS A 70 -8.27 -17.27 16.18
C LYS A 70 -7.35 -17.40 14.99
N HIS A 71 -6.93 -18.63 14.71
CA HIS A 71 -6.02 -18.90 13.61
C HIS A 71 -6.69 -18.70 12.25
N ALA A 72 -6.14 -17.82 11.42
CA ALA A 72 -6.62 -17.64 10.06
C ALA A 72 -6.17 -18.80 9.16
N HIS A 73 -6.96 -19.11 8.12
CA HIS A 73 -6.52 -20.09 7.12
C HIS A 73 -5.42 -19.50 6.23
N VAL A 74 -4.21 -20.06 6.34
CA VAL A 74 -3.08 -19.65 5.50
C VAL A 74 -3.13 -20.41 4.16
N GLY A 75 -3.64 -19.74 3.13
CA GLY A 75 -3.62 -20.21 1.73
C GLY A 75 -2.78 -19.30 0.83
N LEU A 76 -2.66 -19.67 -0.45
CA LEU A 76 -1.88 -18.89 -1.44
C LEU A 76 -2.37 -17.44 -1.56
N LEU A 77 -3.69 -17.23 -1.57
CA LEU A 77 -4.26 -15.88 -1.66
C LEU A 77 -4.01 -15.05 -0.39
N THR A 78 -4.05 -15.66 0.79
CA THR A 78 -3.69 -15.01 2.05
C THR A 78 -2.25 -14.50 1.99
N VAL A 79 -1.30 -15.37 1.63
CA VAL A 79 0.11 -15.00 1.49
C VAL A 79 0.29 -13.91 0.43
N HIS A 80 -0.33 -14.08 -0.74
CA HIS A 80 -0.25 -13.11 -1.83
C HIS A 80 -0.79 -11.72 -1.44
N SER A 81 -1.86 -11.67 -0.65
CA SER A 81 -2.42 -10.40 -0.16
C SER A 81 -1.46 -9.66 0.79
N GLN A 82 -0.76 -10.42 1.65
CA GLN A 82 0.27 -9.87 2.55
C GLN A 82 1.49 -9.38 1.75
N ASP A 83 1.92 -10.13 0.72
CA ASP A 83 3.00 -9.70 -0.18
C ASP A 83 2.66 -8.40 -0.90
N HIS A 84 1.42 -8.26 -1.39
CA HIS A 84 0.94 -7.03 -2.01
C HIS A 84 1.03 -5.84 -1.06
N LEU A 85 0.55 -5.99 0.17
CA LEU A 85 0.57 -4.92 1.16
C LEU A 85 2.00 -4.55 1.56
N MET A 86 2.83 -5.51 1.96
CA MET A 86 4.18 -5.22 2.45
C MET A 86 5.08 -4.62 1.35
N THR A 87 4.93 -5.09 0.11
CA THR A 87 5.66 -4.48 -1.02
C THR A 87 5.15 -3.10 -1.37
N ALA A 88 3.84 -2.82 -1.21
CA ALA A 88 3.28 -1.49 -1.42
C ALA A 88 3.75 -0.49 -0.35
N ILE A 89 3.82 -0.89 0.92
CA ILE A 89 4.38 -0.06 2.02
C ILE A 89 5.82 0.33 1.69
N THR A 90 6.67 -0.67 1.44
CA THR A 90 8.09 -0.44 1.12
C THR A 90 8.25 0.45 -0.12
N PHE A 91 7.39 0.25 -1.13
CA PHE A 91 7.47 1.03 -2.36
C PHE A 91 7.01 2.47 -2.17
N ARG A 92 5.98 2.72 -1.36
CA ARG A 92 5.53 4.07 -0.99
C ARG A 92 6.65 4.81 -0.26
N ASP A 93 7.29 4.17 0.71
CA ASP A 93 8.38 4.79 1.48
C ASP A 93 9.53 5.23 0.55
N LEU A 94 9.93 4.33 -0.35
CA LEU A 94 10.94 4.63 -1.35
C LEU A 94 10.48 5.72 -2.34
N ALA A 95 9.20 5.73 -2.73
CA ALA A 95 8.65 6.74 -3.61
C ALA A 95 8.73 8.14 -2.99
N GLY A 96 8.46 8.28 -1.70
CA GLY A 96 8.64 9.53 -0.96
C GLY A 96 10.08 10.06 -1.06
N GLU A 97 11.07 9.22 -0.75
CA GLU A 97 12.49 9.58 -0.84
C GLU A 97 12.90 9.99 -2.27
N ILE A 98 12.35 9.32 -3.29
CA ILE A 98 12.62 9.65 -4.70
C ILE A 98 11.98 10.99 -5.08
N VAL A 99 10.75 11.26 -4.65
CA VAL A 99 10.08 12.54 -4.90
C VAL A 99 10.85 13.69 -4.24
N ASP A 100 11.30 13.51 -3.00
CA ASP A 100 12.11 14.50 -2.28
C ASP A 100 13.48 14.72 -2.95
N LEU A 101 14.09 13.66 -3.48
CA LEU A 101 15.30 13.77 -4.29
C LEU A 101 15.07 14.65 -5.53
N TYR A 102 13.98 14.45 -6.27
CA TYR A 102 13.65 15.28 -7.43
C TYR A 102 13.37 16.74 -7.06
N LYS A 103 12.68 16.99 -5.94
CA LYS A 103 12.45 18.35 -5.42
C LYS A 103 13.78 19.06 -5.15
N ARG A 104 14.70 18.38 -4.46
CA ARG A 104 16.04 18.94 -4.17
C ARG A 104 16.85 19.21 -5.44
N LEU A 105 16.85 18.31 -6.42
CA LEU A 105 17.53 18.52 -7.70
C LEU A 105 16.97 19.73 -8.47
N ALA A 106 15.66 19.97 -8.39
CA ALA A 106 15.02 21.13 -8.99
C ALA A 106 15.32 22.46 -8.26
N GLU A 107 15.66 22.41 -6.97
CA GLU A 107 16.14 23.57 -6.21
C GLU A 107 17.61 23.88 -6.49
N ASP A 108 18.47 22.85 -6.52
CA ASP A 108 19.92 22.98 -6.81
C ASP A 108 20.20 23.38 -8.28
N GLY A 109 19.23 23.17 -9.18
CA GLY A 109 19.31 23.58 -10.59
C GLY A 109 18.90 25.03 -10.87
N LYS A 110 18.53 25.81 -9.85
CA LYS A 110 18.26 27.26 -9.93
C LYS A 110 19.49 28.08 -9.60
#